data_AF-A0A7R9Y045-F1
#
_entry.id   AF-A0A7R9Y045-F1
#
_cell.length_a   1.000
_cell.length_b   1.000
_cell.length_c   1.000
_cell.angle_alpha   90.00
_cell.angle_beta   90.00
_cell.angle_gamma   90.00
#
_symmetry.space_group_name_H-M   'P 1'
#
loop_
_entity.id
_entity.type
_entity.pdbx_description
1 polymer ?
#
loop_
_entity_poly.entity_id
_entity_poly.type
_entity_poly.pdbx_seq_one_letter_code
_entity_poly.pdbx_strand_id
1 'polypeptide(L)'
;EFSLPPFDAEDPEAGPTRETVAAAMPFARDALALLSRVVTEEEEPEVALAAATSLETVIERVKRLAAVSPEAAAAATDAATGARAAAQAVLDGATACQAE
;
A
#
# COMPACT_ATOMS: atom_id res chain seq x y z
N GLU A 1 -45.17 -7.79 -16.53
CA GLU A 1 -44.34 -7.85 -15.30
C GLU A 1 -42.88 -7.76 -15.71
N PHE A 2 -42.14 -6.79 -15.15
CA PHE A 2 -40.72 -6.63 -15.41
C PHE A 2 -39.99 -7.27 -14.23
N SER A 3 -39.52 -8.51 -14.41
CA SER A 3 -38.77 -9.23 -13.38
C SER A 3 -37.30 -8.83 -13.51
N LEU A 4 -36.81 -8.00 -12.59
CA LEU A 4 -35.38 -7.76 -12.46
C LEU A 4 -34.73 -9.02 -11.86
N PRO A 5 -33.59 -9.49 -12.40
CA PRO A 5 -32.85 -10.56 -11.74
C PRO A 5 -32.46 -10.11 -10.33
N PRO A 6 -32.41 -11.03 -9.34
CA PRO A 6 -31.90 -10.69 -8.03
C PRO A 6 -30.50 -10.11 -8.21
N PHE A 7 -30.23 -8.98 -7.58
CA PHE A 7 -28.86 -8.53 -7.40
C PHE A 7 -28.14 -9.70 -6.72
N ASP A 8 -27.24 -10.37 -7.43
CA ASP A 8 -26.27 -11.26 -6.81
C ASP A 8 -25.52 -10.39 -5.80
N ALA A 9 -25.93 -10.49 -4.54
CA ALA A 9 -25.19 -9.91 -3.44
C ALA A 9 -23.85 -10.64 -3.46
N GLU A 10 -22.79 -9.94 -3.90
CA GLU A 10 -21.43 -10.43 -3.77
C GLU A 10 -21.26 -10.92 -2.33
N ASP A 11 -20.97 -12.22 -2.19
CA ASP A 11 -20.77 -12.85 -0.89
C ASP A 11 -19.59 -12.16 -0.20
N PRO A 12 -19.80 -11.47 0.95
CA PRO A 12 -18.74 -10.73 1.62
C PRO A 12 -17.64 -11.65 2.22
N GLU A 13 -17.86 -12.96 2.25
CA GLU A 13 -16.85 -13.97 2.64
C GLU A 13 -15.99 -14.44 1.46
N ALA A 14 -16.38 -14.14 0.22
CA ALA A 14 -15.53 -14.38 -0.95
C ALA A 14 -14.39 -13.35 -0.92
N GLY A 15 -13.18 -13.80 -0.58
CA GLY A 15 -11.98 -12.98 -0.61
C GLY A 15 -11.81 -12.23 -1.95
N PRO A 16 -10.95 -11.21 -1.99
CA PRO A 16 -10.86 -10.29 -3.13
C PRO A 16 -10.61 -11.05 -4.44
N THR A 17 -11.43 -10.77 -5.44
CA THR A 17 -11.32 -11.34 -6.79
C THR A 17 -10.17 -10.68 -7.56
N ARG A 18 -9.68 -11.33 -8.62
CA ARG A 18 -8.61 -10.77 -9.48
C ARG A 18 -8.99 -9.40 -10.06
N GLU A 19 -10.27 -9.19 -10.35
CA GLU A 19 -10.83 -7.93 -10.88
C GLU A 19 -10.87 -6.82 -9.83
N THR A 20 -11.34 -7.12 -8.61
CA THR A 20 -11.30 -6.15 -7.49
C THR A 20 -9.88 -5.79 -7.10
N VAL A 21 -8.94 -6.74 -7.14
CA VAL A 21 -7.50 -6.46 -6.95
C VAL A 21 -6.95 -5.56 -8.04
N ALA A 22 -7.25 -5.84 -9.31
CA ALA A 22 -6.79 -5.01 -10.42
C ALA A 22 -7.30 -3.57 -10.32
N ALA A 23 -8.54 -3.39 -9.87
CA ALA A 23 -9.13 -2.06 -9.63
C ALA A 23 -8.49 -1.33 -8.42
N ALA A 24 -8.04 -2.06 -7.39
CA ALA A 24 -7.44 -1.48 -6.19
C ALA A 24 -5.95 -1.11 -6.35
N MET A 25 -5.22 -1.77 -7.25
CA MET A 25 -3.76 -1.59 -7.42
C MET A 25 -3.31 -0.15 -7.77
N PRO A 26 -4.02 0.62 -8.62
CA PRO A 26 -3.70 2.03 -8.84
C PRO A 26 -3.77 2.87 -7.56
N PHE A 27 -4.78 2.65 -6.72
CA PHE A 27 -4.90 3.36 -5.43
C PHE A 27 -3.78 2.98 -4.46
N ALA A 28 -3.38 1.71 -4.43
CA ALA A 28 -2.25 1.27 -3.62
C ALA A 28 -0.93 1.92 -4.08
N ARG A 29 -0.71 2.04 -5.40
CA ARG A 29 0.43 2.75 -5.98
C ARG A 29 0.43 4.23 -5.58
N ASP A 30 -0.70 4.91 -5.67
CA ASP A 30 -0.81 6.33 -5.33
C ASP A 30 -0.61 6.56 -3.82
N ALA A 31 -1.16 5.69 -2.98
CA ALA A 31 -0.94 5.72 -1.53
C ALA A 31 0.54 5.54 -1.17
N LEU A 32 1.25 4.61 -1.83
CA LEU A 32 2.69 4.43 -1.65
C LEU A 32 3.48 5.68 -2.05
N ALA A 33 3.11 6.31 -3.17
CA ALA A 33 3.75 7.54 -3.63
C ALA A 33 3.53 8.70 -2.65
N LEU A 34 2.32 8.88 -2.13
CA LEU A 34 2.01 9.92 -1.14
C LEU A 34 2.76 9.70 0.17
N LEU A 35 2.70 8.47 0.71
CA LEU A 35 3.41 8.12 1.94
C LEU A 35 4.93 8.27 1.79
N SER A 36 5.48 7.91 0.62
CA SER A 36 6.91 8.11 0.37
C SER A 36 7.33 9.58 0.39
N ARG A 37 6.45 10.50 -0.06
CA ARG A 37 6.72 11.94 0.00
C ARG A 37 6.73 12.46 1.43
N VAL A 38 5.74 12.07 2.24
CA VAL A 38 5.66 12.44 3.66
C VAL A 38 6.89 11.95 4.43
N VAL A 39 7.38 10.75 4.11
CA VAL A 39 8.60 10.19 4.71
C VAL A 39 9.85 11.00 4.34
N THR A 40 9.89 11.63 3.16
CA THR A 40 11.06 12.39 2.68
C THR A 40 11.02 13.89 2.95
N GLU A 41 9.86 14.43 3.32
CA GLU A 41 9.69 15.86 3.60
C GLU A 41 9.97 16.15 5.08
N GLU A 42 10.31 17.41 5.38
CA GLU A 42 10.75 17.98 6.68
C GLU A 42 9.71 17.90 7.81
N GLU A 43 9.00 16.79 7.93
CA GLU A 43 7.99 16.52 8.93
C GLU A 43 8.63 16.16 10.29
N GLU A 44 7.85 16.34 11.35
CA GLU A 44 8.29 15.93 12.68
C GLU A 44 8.61 14.42 12.70
N PRO A 45 9.66 14.00 13.44
CA PRO A 45 10.16 12.62 13.40
C PRO A 45 9.08 11.56 13.75
N GLU A 46 8.10 11.93 14.57
CA GLU A 46 6.96 11.07 14.92
C GLU A 46 6.04 10.81 13.71
N VAL A 47 5.84 11.82 12.87
CA VAL A 47 5.01 11.73 11.65
C VAL A 47 5.73 10.93 10.58
N ALA A 48 7.03 11.15 10.40
CA ALA A 48 7.86 10.36 9.49
C ALA A 48 7.87 8.87 9.89
N LEU A 49 7.96 8.56 11.19
CA LEU A 49 7.88 7.19 11.70
C LEU A 49 6.50 6.54 11.49
N ALA A 50 5.42 7.29 11.75
CA ALA A 50 4.06 6.81 11.52
C ALA A 50 3.79 6.56 10.02
N ALA A 51 4.30 7.43 9.15
CA ALA A 51 4.23 7.28 7.70
C ALA A 51 5.04 6.07 7.23
N ALA A 52 6.26 5.86 7.74
CA ALA A 52 7.09 4.69 7.45
C ALA A 52 6.39 3.37 7.85
N THR A 53 5.79 3.31 9.04
CA THR A 53 5.05 2.12 9.52
C THR A 53 3.79 1.85 8.69
N SER A 54 3.07 2.91 8.32
CA SER A 54 1.88 2.82 7.45
C SER A 54 2.26 2.32 6.06
N LEU A 55 3.40 2.78 5.55
CA LEU A 55 3.95 2.36 4.26
C LEU A 55 4.30 0.88 4.25
N GLU A 56 4.96 0.34 5.28
CA GLU A 56 5.21 -1.10 5.40
C GLU A 56 3.92 -1.93 5.36
N THR A 57 2.88 -1.46 6.05
CA THR A 57 1.57 -2.12 6.05
C THR A 57 0.95 -2.16 4.65
N VAL A 58 1.03 -1.06 3.89
CA VAL A 58 0.54 -0.99 2.51
C VAL A 58 1.36 -1.91 1.60
N ILE A 59 2.69 -1.94 1.76
CA ILE A 59 3.58 -2.84 1.00
C ILE A 59 3.22 -4.30 1.24
N GLU A 60 3.01 -4.72 2.48
CA GLU A 60 2.62 -6.09 2.81
C GLU A 60 1.24 -6.46 2.25
N ARG A 61 0.29 -5.51 2.26
CA ARG A 61 -1.01 -5.72 1.60
C ARG A 61 -0.86 -5.86 0.09
N VAL A 62 -0.06 -5.02 -0.57
CA VAL A 62 0.22 -5.13 -2.01
C VAL A 62 0.83 -6.49 -2.34
N LYS A 63 1.79 -7.00 -1.54
CA LYS A 63 2.35 -8.35 -1.73
C LYS A 63 1.31 -9.45 -1.63
N ARG A 64 0.39 -9.37 -0.66
CA ARG A 64 -0.70 -10.36 -0.52
C ARG A 64 -1.66 -10.30 -1.71
N LEU A 65 -2.01 -9.10 -2.17
CA LEU A 65 -2.88 -8.93 -3.34
C LEU A 65 -2.17 -9.34 -4.64
N ALA A 66 -0.84 -9.23 -4.72
CA ALA A 66 -0.04 -9.71 -5.84
C ALA A 66 -0.15 -11.22 -6.07
N ALA A 67 -0.35 -12.00 -5.00
CA ALA A 67 -0.59 -13.43 -5.12
C ALA A 67 -1.93 -13.76 -5.81
N VAL A 68 -2.89 -12.83 -5.77
CA VAL A 68 -4.21 -12.96 -6.43
C VAL A 68 -4.17 -12.43 -7.87
N SER A 69 -3.39 -11.37 -8.13
CA SER A 69 -3.22 -10.78 -9.47
C SER A 69 -1.77 -10.30 -9.70
N PRO A 70 -0.88 -11.16 -10.24
CA PRO A 70 0.53 -10.83 -10.42
C PRO A 70 0.75 -9.68 -11.41
N GLU A 71 -0.06 -9.64 -12.47
CA GLU A 71 0.03 -8.65 -13.55
C GLU A 71 -0.33 -7.24 -13.06
N ALA A 72 -1.33 -7.13 -12.18
CA ALA A 72 -1.72 -5.85 -11.59
C ALA A 72 -0.71 -5.38 -10.51
N ALA A 73 0.04 -6.30 -9.92
CA ALA A 73 0.99 -6.01 -8.84
C ALA A 73 2.34 -5.47 -9.31
N ALA A 74 2.76 -5.73 -10.55
CA ALA A 74 4.07 -5.30 -11.04
C ALA A 74 4.28 -3.79 -10.87
N ALA A 75 3.30 -2.98 -11.29
CA ALA A 75 3.36 -1.52 -11.18
C ALA A 75 3.32 -1.00 -9.73
N ALA A 76 2.61 -1.69 -8.83
CA ALA A 76 2.56 -1.35 -7.41
C ALA A 76 3.84 -1.79 -6.66
N THR A 77 4.50 -2.85 -7.12
CA THR A 77 5.74 -3.41 -6.54
C THR A 77 6.93 -2.48 -6.76
N ASP A 78 7.02 -1.84 -7.94
CA ASP A 78 8.07 -0.84 -8.21
C ASP A 78 7.92 0.38 -7.28
N ALA A 79 6.69 0.89 -7.12
CA ALA A 79 6.40 1.97 -6.19
C ALA A 79 6.68 1.57 -4.73
N ALA A 80 6.33 0.34 -4.34
CA ALA A 80 6.60 -0.21 -3.01
C ALA A 80 8.11 -0.29 -2.72
N THR A 81 8.92 -0.64 -3.71
CA THR A 81 10.38 -0.75 -3.56
C THR A 81 11.02 0.61 -3.31
N GLY A 82 10.66 1.62 -4.09
CA GLY A 82 11.15 2.99 -3.88
C GLY A 82 10.71 3.56 -2.55
N ALA A 83 9.45 3.32 -2.17
CA ALA A 83 8.90 3.79 -0.91
C ALA A 83 9.59 3.11 0.31
N ARG A 84 9.87 1.81 0.23
CA ARG A 84 10.61 1.09 1.28
C ARG A 84 12.01 1.65 1.52
N ALA A 85 12.72 2.01 0.45
CA ALA A 85 14.05 2.60 0.58
C ALA A 85 14.01 3.95 1.31
N ALA A 86 12.99 4.78 1.04
CA ALA A 86 12.79 6.04 1.75
C ALA A 86 12.46 5.83 3.24
N ALA A 87 11.56 4.89 3.56
CA ALA A 87 11.22 4.57 4.95
C ALA A 87 12.41 4.02 5.74
N GLN A 88 13.22 3.15 5.13
CA GLN A 88 14.41 2.60 5.77
C GLN A 88 15.43 3.69 6.09
N ALA A 89 15.64 4.66 5.20
CA ALA A 89 16.55 5.77 5.43
C ALA A 89 16.13 6.64 6.63
N VAL A 90 14.83 6.85 6.83
CA VAL A 90 14.30 7.57 8.01
C VAL A 90 14.50 6.76 9.29
N LEU A 91 14.20 5.46 9.27
CA LEU A 91 14.41 4.58 10.43
C LEU A 91 15.89 4.52 10.83
N ASP A 92 16.78 4.40 9.85
CA ASP A 92 18.23 4.36 10.06
C ASP A 92 18.75 5.73 10.58
N GLY A 93 18.21 6.85 10.08
CA GLY A 93 18.53 8.19 10.57
C GLY A 93 18.01 8.45 12.00
N ALA A 94 16.79 8.02 12.31
CA ALA A 94 16.20 8.14 13.65
C ALA A 94 16.98 7.32 14.69
N THR A 95 17.41 6.10 14.33
CA THR A 95 18.23 5.25 15.22
C THR A 95 19.63 5.82 15.44
N ALA A 96 20.23 6.47 14.43
CA ALA A 96 21.50 7.19 14.61
C ALA A 96 21.36 8.38 15.57
N CYS A 97 20.27 9.15 15.47
CA CYS A 97 20.01 10.30 16.34
C CYS A 97 19.75 9.92 17.81
N GLN A 98 19.34 8.68 18.11
CA GLN A 98 19.12 8.19 19.48
C GLN A 98 20.37 7.54 20.11
N ALA A 99 21.46 7.37 19.35
CA ALA A 99 22.70 6.77 19.83
C ALA A 99 23.76 7.80 20.30
N GLU A 100 23.50 9.10 20.10
CA GLU A 100 24.27 10.25 20.62
C GLU A 100 23.71 10.74 21.97
#